data_AF-A0A6I4W1L2-F1
#
_entry.id   AF-A0A6I4W1L2-F1
#
_cell.length_a   1.000
_cell.length_b   1.000
_cell.length_c   1.000
_cell.angle_alpha   90.00
_cell.angle_beta   90.00
_cell.angle_gamma   90.00
#
_symmetry.space_group_name_H-M   'P 1'
#
loop_
_entity.id
_entity.type
_entity.pdbx_description
1 polymer ?
#
loop_
_entity_poly.entity_id
_entity_poly.type
_entity_poly.pdbx_seq_one_letter_code
_entity_poly.pdbx_strand_id
1 'polypeptide(L)'
;MAEHRIIPRLGEFLRARRALVRSEQHGMPAGTRRTPGLRREEVAMLAGVSTDYYVRLEQGREKRPSAQVVEALARALLLEDEAAAYLRGLAQPGPARRTRRAARREYAAPGLVALLDAWSATPARTPTPTIRA
;
A
#
# COMPACT_ATOMS: atom_id res chain seq x y z
N MET A 1 -17.78 -6.25 9.87
CA MET A 1 -17.34 -5.94 8.49
C MET A 1 -15.86 -5.60 8.56
N ALA A 2 -14.98 -6.58 8.34
CA ALA A 2 -13.54 -6.34 8.45
C ALA A 2 -13.07 -5.58 7.21
N GLU A 3 -12.53 -4.38 7.44
CA GLU A 3 -11.83 -3.58 6.43
C GLU A 3 -10.60 -4.38 5.98
N HIS A 4 -10.76 -5.17 4.91
CA HIS A 4 -9.66 -5.88 4.28
C HIS A 4 -8.85 -4.82 3.55
N ARG A 5 -7.92 -4.16 4.27
CA ARG A 5 -6.94 -3.28 3.65
C ARG A 5 -6.22 -4.11 2.60
N ILE A 6 -6.60 -3.96 1.33
CA ILE A 6 -5.98 -4.68 0.22
C ILE A 6 -4.54 -4.18 0.20
N ILE A 7 -3.62 -4.96 0.74
CA ILE A 7 -2.18 -4.66 0.64
C ILE A 7 -1.85 -4.98 -0.83
N PRO A 8 -1.58 -3.98 -1.69
CA PRO A 8 -1.20 -4.23 -3.07
C PRO A 8 0.00 -5.16 -3.11
N ARG A 9 -0.04 -6.13 -4.02
CA ARG A 9 1.08 -7.05 -4.21
C ARG A 9 2.31 -6.27 -4.68
N LEU A 10 3.51 -6.76 -4.35
CA LEU A 10 4.79 -6.14 -4.75
C LEU A 10 4.79 -5.68 -6.22
N GLY A 11 4.35 -6.55 -7.14
CA GLY A 11 4.31 -6.25 -8.57
C GLY A 11 3.36 -5.11 -8.97
N GLU A 12 2.22 -4.99 -8.29
CA GLU A 12 1.25 -3.91 -8.52
C GLU A 12 1.84 -2.57 -8.07
N PHE A 13 2.48 -2.55 -6.90
CA PHE A 13 3.16 -1.37 -6.39
C PHE A 13 4.28 -0.91 -7.35
N LEU A 14 5.12 -1.83 -7.82
CA LEU A 14 6.19 -1.54 -8.77
C LEU A 14 5.64 -0.97 -10.09
N ARG A 15 4.57 -1.57 -10.63
CA ARG A 15 3.91 -1.09 -11.85
C ARG A 15 3.36 0.33 -11.68
N ALA A 16 2.69 0.59 -10.57
CA ALA A 16 2.11 1.90 -10.27
C ALA A 16 3.20 2.97 -10.15
N ARG A 17 4.27 2.70 -9.40
CA ARG A 17 5.39 3.65 -9.24
C ARG A 17 6.14 3.89 -10.55
N ARG A 18 6.38 2.85 -11.35
CA ARG A 18 7.02 2.99 -12.66
C ARG A 18 6.25 3.92 -13.61
N ALA A 19 4.92 3.88 -13.57
CA ALA A 19 4.08 4.74 -14.42
C ALA A 19 4.17 6.23 -14.06
N LEU A 20 4.58 6.57 -12.83
CA LEU A 20 4.67 7.95 -12.34
C LEU A 20 6.04 8.59 -12.60
N VAL A 21 7.10 7.80 -12.67
CA VAL A 21 8.46 8.30 -12.90
C VAL A 21 8.67 8.52 -14.39
N ARG A 22 9.07 9.73 -14.77
CA ARG A 22 9.42 10.11 -16.14
C ARG A 22 10.88 9.82 -16.42
N SER A 23 11.24 9.43 -17.65
CA SER A 23 12.65 9.17 -18.00
C SER A 23 13.54 10.40 -17.80
N GLU A 24 12.96 11.58 -18.02
CA GLU A 24 13.61 12.87 -17.91
C GLU A 24 14.11 13.17 -16.49
N GLN A 25 13.47 12.59 -15.46
CA GLN A 25 13.92 12.72 -14.07
C GLN A 25 15.27 12.02 -13.82
N HIS A 26 15.67 11.11 -14.70
CA HIS A 26 16.99 10.47 -14.71
C HIS A 26 17.90 11.04 -15.81
N GLY A 27 17.54 12.18 -16.41
CA GLY A 27 18.30 12.80 -17.51
C GLY A 27 18.23 12.03 -18.83
N MET A 28 17.33 11.05 -18.96
CA MET A 28 17.16 10.28 -20.18
C MET A 28 16.17 10.97 -21.13
N PRO A 29 16.46 11.03 -22.45
CA PRO A 29 15.60 11.70 -23.41
C PRO A 29 14.26 10.99 -23.54
N ALA A 30 13.17 11.76 -23.60
CA ALA A 30 11.83 11.20 -23.72
C ALA A 30 11.58 10.55 -25.10
N GLY A 31 12.09 11.15 -26.18
CA GLY A 31 11.86 10.69 -27.56
C GLY A 31 10.37 10.49 -27.91
N THR A 32 10.11 9.86 -29.06
CA THR A 32 8.76 9.42 -29.43
C THR A 32 8.42 8.13 -28.69
N ARG A 33 7.73 8.23 -27.56
CA ARG A 33 7.37 7.07 -26.72
C ARG A 33 5.87 6.96 -26.49
N ARG A 34 5.36 5.72 -26.45
CA ARG A 34 3.95 5.40 -26.21
C ARG A 34 3.58 5.41 -24.72
N THR A 35 4.57 5.26 -23.84
CA THR A 35 4.36 5.17 -22.39
C THR A 35 4.80 6.48 -21.72
N PRO A 36 3.96 7.10 -20.87
CA PRO A 36 4.31 8.35 -20.21
C PRO A 36 5.33 8.19 -19.08
N GLY A 37 5.44 7.01 -18.47
CA GLY A 37 6.43 6.70 -17.43
C GLY A 37 7.61 5.85 -17.93
N LEU A 38 8.47 5.45 -16.99
CA LEU A 38 9.63 4.60 -17.28
C LEU A 38 9.24 3.27 -17.93
N ARG A 39 10.05 2.81 -18.89
CA ARG A 39 9.98 1.47 -19.46
C ARG A 39 10.56 0.46 -18.48
N ARG A 40 10.18 -0.81 -18.65
CA ARG A 40 10.71 -1.90 -17.83
C ARG A 40 12.23 -2.05 -17.96
N GLU A 41 12.71 -1.91 -19.18
CA GLU A 41 14.14 -1.96 -19.52
C GLU A 41 14.92 -0.83 -18.84
N GLU A 42 14.36 0.38 -18.81
CA GLU A 42 14.96 1.54 -18.17
C GLU A 42 15.05 1.35 -16.64
N VAL A 43 13.98 0.87 -16.00
CA VAL A 43 14.01 0.56 -14.56
C VAL A 43 15.05 -0.52 -14.25
N ALA A 44 15.10 -1.57 -15.07
CA ALA A 44 16.04 -2.67 -14.88
C ALA A 44 17.49 -2.20 -15.01
N MET A 45 17.78 -1.38 -16.01
CA MET A 45 19.07 -0.73 -16.20
C MET A 45 19.46 0.15 -14.99
N LEU A 46 18.57 1.04 -14.56
CA LEU A 46 18.80 1.92 -13.41
C LEU A 46 19.00 1.15 -12.10
N ALA A 47 18.31 0.02 -11.93
CA ALA A 47 18.41 -0.82 -10.75
C ALA A 47 19.55 -1.86 -10.82
N GLY A 48 20.26 -1.97 -11.95
CA GLY A 48 21.34 -2.95 -12.13
C GLY A 48 20.85 -4.40 -12.12
N VAL A 49 19.64 -4.67 -12.62
CA VAL A 49 19.04 -6.01 -12.71
C VAL A 49 18.67 -6.33 -14.16
N SER A 50 18.42 -7.61 -14.46
CA SER A 50 17.93 -7.96 -15.80
C SER A 50 16.47 -7.53 -16.00
N THR A 51 16.12 -7.12 -17.22
CA THR A 51 14.75 -6.75 -17.60
C THR A 51 13.76 -7.87 -17.30
N ASP A 52 14.13 -9.11 -17.59
CA ASP A 52 13.31 -10.30 -17.35
C ASP A 52 13.06 -10.55 -15.84
N TYR A 53 14.06 -10.27 -14.99
CA TYR A 53 13.88 -10.31 -13.55
C TYR A 53 12.89 -9.25 -13.06
N TYR A 54 12.98 -8.02 -13.56
CA TYR A 54 12.01 -6.96 -13.23
C TYR A 54 10.58 -7.30 -13.72
N VAL A 55 10.45 -7.90 -14.92
CA VAL A 55 9.16 -8.39 -15.43
C VAL A 55 8.56 -9.44 -14.50
N ARG A 56 9.36 -10.41 -14.02
CA ARG A 56 8.89 -11.41 -13.05
C ARG A 56 8.43 -10.80 -11.73
N LEU A 57 9.09 -9.74 -11.25
CA LEU A 57 8.68 -8.98 -10.07
C LEU A 57 7.33 -8.29 -10.30
N GLU A 58 7.15 -7.56 -11.41
CA GLU A 58 5.87 -6.92 -11.75
C GLU A 58 4.72 -7.93 -11.90
N GLN A 59 5.01 -9.13 -12.40
CA GLN A 59 4.02 -10.21 -12.54
C GLN A 59 3.76 -10.96 -11.22
N GLY A 60 4.54 -10.69 -10.17
CA GLY A 60 4.46 -11.40 -8.89
C GLY A 60 4.92 -12.86 -8.95
N ARG A 61 5.63 -13.25 -10.01
CA ARG A 61 6.30 -14.56 -10.13
C ARG A 61 7.54 -14.62 -9.25
N GLU A 62 8.25 -13.51 -9.14
CA GLU A 62 9.27 -13.29 -8.12
C GLU A 62 8.68 -12.43 -6.99
N LYS A 63 8.93 -12.82 -5.74
CA LYS A 63 8.30 -12.20 -4.55
C LYS A 63 9.29 -11.79 -3.48
N ARG A 64 10.53 -12.28 -3.54
CA ARG A 64 11.54 -12.07 -2.50
C ARG A 64 12.84 -11.56 -3.12
N PRO A 65 12.83 -10.33 -3.68
CA PRO A 65 14.07 -9.69 -4.09
C PRO A 65 15.00 -9.46 -2.88
N SER A 66 16.31 -9.46 -3.12
CA SER A 66 17.28 -9.16 -2.07
C SER A 66 17.13 -7.72 -1.56
N ALA A 67 17.61 -7.45 -0.35
CA ALA A 67 17.60 -6.09 0.21
C ALA A 67 18.31 -5.08 -0.72
N GLN A 68 19.43 -5.49 -1.32
CA GLN A 68 20.17 -4.67 -2.28
C GLN A 68 19.32 -4.31 -3.51
N VAL A 69 18.59 -5.28 -4.06
CA VAL A 69 17.68 -5.05 -5.19
C VAL A 69 16.55 -4.11 -4.80
N VAL A 70 16.00 -4.26 -3.59
CA VAL A 70 14.94 -3.37 -3.09
C VAL A 70 15.41 -1.92 -3.00
N GLU A 71 16.60 -1.68 -2.46
CA GLU A 71 17.18 -0.33 -2.39
C GLU A 71 17.52 0.22 -3.78
N ALA A 72 18.02 -0.61 -4.69
CA ALA A 72 18.27 -0.22 -6.07
C ALA A 72 16.96 0.18 -6.79
N LEU A 73 15.88 -0.59 -6.60
CA LEU A 73 14.56 -0.28 -7.13
C LEU A 73 13.97 0.99 -6.51
N ALA A 74 14.17 1.23 -5.22
CA ALA A 74 13.72 2.46 -4.56
C ALA A 74 14.38 3.70 -5.18
N ARG A 75 15.69 3.64 -5.43
CA ARG A 75 16.43 4.71 -6.11
C ARG A 75 16.01 4.89 -7.57
N ALA A 76 15.90 3.79 -8.33
CA ALA A 76 15.49 3.82 -9.73
C ALA A 76 14.08 4.41 -9.91
N LEU A 77 13.19 4.18 -8.94
CA LEU A 77 11.82 4.69 -8.95
C LEU A 77 11.65 6.02 -8.19
N LEU A 78 12.76 6.68 -7.80
CA LEU A 78 12.77 7.96 -7.08
C LEU A 78 11.79 7.97 -5.90
N LEU A 79 11.76 6.88 -5.12
CA LEU A 79 10.85 6.75 -4.00
C LEU A 79 11.30 7.64 -2.84
N GLU A 80 10.36 8.41 -2.31
CA GLU A 80 10.48 9.08 -1.03
C GLU A 80 10.52 8.08 0.13
N ASP A 81 10.97 8.51 1.30
CA ASP A 81 11.28 7.65 2.45
C ASP A 81 10.12 6.73 2.86
N GLU A 82 8.89 7.25 2.84
CA GLU A 82 7.69 6.50 3.19
C GLU A 82 7.35 5.42 2.15
N ALA A 83 7.48 5.75 0.87
CA ALA A 83 7.25 4.81 -0.22
C ALA A 83 8.35 3.74 -0.29
N ALA A 84 9.60 4.10 0.01
CA ALA A 84 10.71 3.17 0.11
C ALA A 84 10.53 2.22 1.32
N ALA A 85 10.09 2.73 2.46
CA ALA A 85 9.76 1.91 3.63
C ALA A 85 8.63 0.93 3.32
N TYR A 86 7.62 1.36 2.56
CA TYR A 86 6.55 0.49 2.11
C TYR A 86 7.05 -0.60 1.16
N LEU A 87 7.91 -0.27 0.19
CA LEU A 87 8.52 -1.24 -0.72
C LEU A 87 9.32 -2.32 0.05
N ARG A 88 10.13 -1.90 1.04
CA ARG A 88 10.85 -2.83 1.92
C ARG A 88 9.91 -3.79 2.63
N GLY A 89 8.79 -3.28 3.17
CA GLY A 89 7.77 -4.10 3.83
C GLY A 89 7.10 -5.11 2.89
N LEU A 90 6.91 -4.76 1.62
CA LEU A 90 6.34 -5.67 0.61
C LEU A 90 7.32 -6.77 0.18
N ALA A 91 8.61 -6.46 0.09
CA ALA A 91 9.65 -7.40 -0.34
C ALA A 91 10.12 -8.36 0.76
N GLN A 92 10.04 -7.92 2.02
CA GLN A 92 10.33 -8.74 3.19
C GLN A 92 9.09 -8.79 4.09
N PRO A 93 8.05 -9.54 3.70
CA PRO A 93 7.02 -9.90 4.64
C PRO A 93 7.71 -10.75 5.71
N GLY A 94 8.09 -10.13 6.82
CA GLY A 94 8.74 -10.83 7.93
C GLY A 94 7.92 -12.07 8.32
N PRO A 95 8.51 -13.05 9.04
CA PRO A 95 7.71 -14.12 9.63
C PRO A 95 6.58 -13.44 10.36
N ALA A 96 5.32 -13.74 10.01
CA ALA A 96 4.14 -13.00 10.46
C ALA A 96 4.25 -12.72 11.95
N ARG A 97 4.82 -11.57 12.30
CA ARG A 97 5.09 -11.23 13.68
C ARG A 97 3.73 -10.80 14.12
N ARG A 98 3.00 -11.72 14.75
CA ARG A 98 1.83 -11.42 15.59
C ARG A 98 2.11 -10.05 16.16
N THR A 99 1.33 -9.09 15.69
CA THR A 99 1.54 -7.67 15.83
C THR A 99 1.60 -7.36 17.32
N ARG A 100 2.81 -7.38 17.91
CA ARG A 100 3.07 -6.75 19.22
C ARG A 100 3.02 -5.22 19.12
N ARG A 101 2.67 -4.69 17.95
CA ARG A 101 2.22 -3.31 17.70
C ARG A 101 0.74 -3.21 17.32
N ALA A 102 -0.07 -4.22 17.67
CA ALA A 102 -1.52 -4.09 17.86
C ALA A 102 -1.86 -3.77 19.34
N ALA A 103 -0.88 -3.27 20.10
CA ALA A 103 -1.05 -2.77 21.47
C ALA A 103 -1.09 -1.23 21.53
N ARG A 104 -1.56 -0.59 20.46
CA ARG A 104 -2.26 0.69 20.59
C ARG A 104 -3.58 0.56 19.86
N ARG A 105 -4.46 -0.27 20.45
CA ARG A 105 -5.85 0.11 20.48
C ARG A 105 -5.85 1.45 21.20
N GLU A 106 -5.99 2.53 20.45
CA GLU A 106 -6.64 3.72 21.00
C GLU A 106 -8.04 3.25 21.36
N TYR A 107 -8.16 2.68 22.57
CA TYR A 107 -9.39 2.85 23.30
C TYR A 107 -9.51 4.35 23.43
N ALA A 108 -10.56 4.90 22.80
CA ALA A 108 -11.08 6.19 23.17
C ALA A 108 -11.00 6.28 24.70
N ALA A 109 -10.32 7.32 25.20
CA ALA A 109 -10.22 7.53 26.63
C ALA A 109 -11.64 7.40 27.24
N PRO A 110 -11.82 6.73 28.38
CA PRO A 110 -13.15 6.49 28.94
C PRO A 110 -14.01 7.77 29.13
N GLY A 111 -13.37 8.95 29.17
CA GLY A 111 -14.06 10.24 29.20
C GLY A 111 -14.63 10.73 27.86
N LEU A 112 -14.22 10.19 26.71
CA LEU A 112 -14.72 10.59 25.38
C LEU A 112 -15.95 9.77 24.94
N VAL A 113 -16.12 8.55 25.46
CA VAL A 113 -17.31 7.71 25.19
C VAL A 113 -18.50 8.13 26.05
N ALA A 114 -18.25 8.55 27.30
CA ALA A 114 -19.31 9.02 28.20
C ALA A 114 -19.99 10.33 27.74
N LEU A 115 -19.33 11.10 26.85
CA LEU A 115 -19.87 12.36 26.33
C LEU A 115 -20.74 12.14 25.06
N LEU A 116 -20.58 11.00 24.38
CA LEU A 116 -21.39 10.62 23.21
C LEU A 116 -22.66 9.85 23.57
N ASP A 117 -22.72 9.18 24.73
CA ASP A 117 -23.95 8.54 25.24
C ASP A 117 -25.00 9.55 25.75
N ALA A 118 -24.62 10.82 25.94
CA ALA A 118 -25.51 11.85 26.46
C ALA A 118 -26.42 12.51 25.41
N TRP A 119 -26.32 12.16 24.11
CA TRP A 119 -26.95 12.93 23.03
C TRP A 119 -27.78 12.11 22.02
N SER A 120 -28.58 11.16 22.50
CA SER A 120 -29.68 10.59 21.69
C SER A 120 -30.93 10.33 22.53
N ALA A 121 -31.45 11.37 23.19
CA ALA A 121 -32.81 11.38 23.70
C ALA A 121 -33.78 11.85 22.61
N THR A 122 -34.33 10.90 21.84
CA THR A 122 -35.65 11.07 21.20
C THR A 122 -36.43 9.75 21.29
N PRO A 123 -37.44 9.64 22.16
CA PRO A 123 -38.24 8.43 22.28
C PRO A 123 -39.24 8.33 21.13
N ALA A 124 -39.00 7.42 20.18
CA ALA A 124 -40.02 7.01 19.22
C ALA A 124 -40.92 5.94 19.86
N ARG A 125 -42.01 6.40 20.47
CA ARG A 125 -43.08 5.58 21.04
C ARG A 125 -43.89 4.97 19.89
N THR A 126 -43.92 3.65 19.76
CA THR A 126 -44.95 2.97 18.95
C THR A 126 -46.00 2.36 19.91
N PRO A 127 -47.28 2.76 19.80
CA PRO A 127 -48.34 2.13 20.58
C PRO A 127 -48.71 0.77 19.96
N THR A 128 -48.72 -0.26 20.79
CA THR A 128 -49.40 -1.55 20.59
C THR A 128 -50.91 -1.37 20.59
N PRO A 129 -51.65 -2.13 19.77
CA PRO A 129 -52.97 -2.59 20.19
C PRO A 129 -53.02 -4.11 20.28
N THR A 130 -53.22 -4.59 21.51
CA THR A 130 -53.74 -5.91 21.83
C THR A 130 -55.24 -5.95 21.48
N ILE A 131 -55.67 -6.90 20.67
CA ILE A 131 -57.09 -7.29 20.60
C ILE A 131 -57.19 -8.77 20.96
N ARG A 132 -57.90 -9.01 22.05
CA ARG A 132 -58.36 -10.29 22.55
C ARG A 132 -59.83 -10.43 22.16
N ALA A 133 -60.23 -11.61 21.71
CA ALA A 133 -61.57 -12.15 21.87
C ALA A 133 -61.41 -13.52 22.54
#